data_AF-A0A3D0RHV7-F1
#
_entry.id   AF-A0A3D0RHV7-F1
#
_cell.length_a   1.000
_cell.length_b   1.000
_cell.length_c   1.000
_cell.angle_alpha   90.00
_cell.angle_beta   90.00
_cell.angle_gamma   90.00
#
_symmetry.space_group_name_H-M   'P 1'
#
loop_
_entity.id
_entity.type
_entity.pdbx_description
1 polymer ?
#
loop_
_entity_poly.entity_id
_entity_poly.type
_entity_poly.pdbx_seq_one_letter_code
_entity_poly.pdbx_strand_id
1 'polypeptide(L)' 'ERWAETSANNLLASIEKSKTVPYERVLFALGIRFVGETVAQKLALAFHDIDLLAAATVEKLTSVEEIGDRIARSVK' A
#
# COMPACT_ATOMS: atom_id res chain seq x y z
N GLU A 1 15.48 -11.96 31.76
CA GLU A 1 15.27 -12.89 30.63
C GLU A 1 13.85 -12.96 30.07
N ARG A 2 12.77 -13.14 30.85
CA ARG A 2 11.39 -13.28 30.31
C ARG A 2 10.89 -12.16 29.39
N TRP A 3 11.40 -10.94 29.54
CA TRP A 3 11.02 -9.80 28.68
C TRP A 3 11.46 -9.96 27.22
N ALA A 4 12.59 -10.63 26.97
CA ALA A 4 13.08 -10.86 25.61
C ALA A 4 12.16 -11.84 24.85
N GLU A 5 11.71 -12.89 25.53
CA GLU A 5 10.78 -13.88 24.97
C GLU A 5 9.39 -13.30 24.72
N THR A 6 8.85 -12.52 25.66
CA THR A 6 7.57 -11.81 25.46
C THR A 6 7.66 -10.80 24.31
N SER A 7 8.76 -10.05 24.20
CA SER A 7 8.96 -9.09 23.12
C SER A 7 9.04 -9.77 21.75
N ALA A 8 9.76 -10.88 21.65
CA ALA A 8 9.83 -11.69 20.43
C ALA A 8 8.46 -12.23 20.01
N ASN A 9 7.69 -12.76 20.97
CA ASN A 9 6.34 -13.26 20.70
C ASN A 9 5.39 -12.14 20.24
N ASN A 10 5.48 -10.95 20.84
CA ASN A 10 4.69 -9.79 20.43
C ASN A 10 5.05 -9.33 19.00
N LEU A 11 6.32 -9.38 18.63
CA LEU A 11 6.77 -9.06 17.27
C LEU A 11 6.21 -10.06 16.26
N LEU A 12 6.33 -11.36 16.53
CA LEU A 12 5.78 -12.41 15.67
C LEU A 12 4.26 -12.27 15.50
N ALA A 13 3.54 -12.05 16.60
CA ALA A 13 2.10 -11.81 16.56
C ALA A 13 1.74 -10.56 15.73
N SER A 14 2.55 -9.50 15.80
CA SER A 14 2.33 -8.28 15.01
C SER A 14 2.59 -8.49 13.52
N ILE A 15 3.58 -9.31 13.16
CA ILE A 15 3.86 -9.69 11.77
C ILE A 15 2.73 -10.55 11.19
N GLU A 16 2.21 -11.51 11.96
CA GLU A 16 1.05 -12.29 11.50
C GLU A 16 -0.19 -11.41 11.32
N LYS A 17 -0.44 -10.49 12.25
CA LYS A 17 -1.52 -9.52 12.14
C LYS A 17 -1.35 -8.56 10.96
N SER A 18 -0.11 -8.22 10.57
CA SER A 18 0.11 -7.32 9.44
C SER A 18 -0.30 -7.92 8.10
N LYS A 19 -0.43 -9.24 7.99
CA LYS A 19 -0.87 -9.91 6.75
C LYS A 19 -2.34 -9.66 6.40
N THR A 20 -3.17 -9.29 7.39
CA THR A 20 -4.61 -9.10 7.21
C THR A 20 -5.00 -7.62 7.14
N VAL A 21 -4.04 -6.72 6.96
CA VAL A 21 -4.33 -5.28 6.87
C VAL A 21 -5.01 -4.96 5.53
N PRO A 22 -5.90 -3.94 5.51
CA PRO A 22 -6.53 -3.50 4.26
C PRO A 22 -5.51 -3.08 3.20
N TYR A 23 -5.87 -3.31 1.93
CA TYR A 23 -4.98 -3.11 0.78
C TYR A 23 -4.48 -1.67 0.65
N GLU A 24 -5.34 -0.67 0.90
CA GLU A 24 -4.97 0.74 0.91
C GLU A 24 -3.87 1.06 1.93
N ARG A 25 -3.85 0.34 3.07
CA ARG A 25 -2.80 0.50 4.08
C ARG A 25 -1.50 -0.16 3.63
N VAL A 26 -1.57 -1.26 2.88
CA VAL A 26 -0.40 -1.87 2.24
C VAL A 26 0.20 -0.89 1.24
N LEU A 27 -0.61 -0.31 0.34
CA LEU A 27 -0.15 0.67 -0.65
C LEU A 27 0.52 1.88 -0.01
N PHE A 28 -0.05 2.40 1.07
CA PHE A 28 0.57 3.49 1.81
C PHE A 28 1.90 3.07 2.48
N ALA A 29 1.94 1.87 3.07
CA ALA A 29 3.13 1.34 3.76
C ALA A 29 4.31 1.06 2.81
N LEU A 30 4.07 0.87 1.51
CA LEU A 30 5.13 0.70 0.51
C LEU A 30 5.98 1.97 0.31
N GLY A 31 5.50 3.14 0.76
CA GLY A 31 6.26 4.39 0.69
C GLY A 31 6.48 4.90 -0.75
N ILE A 32 5.54 4.62 -1.65
CA ILE A 32 5.60 5.08 -3.04
C ILE A 32 5.64 6.61 -3.05
N ARG A 33 6.55 7.19 -3.82
CA ARG A 33 6.74 8.64 -3.86
C ARG A 33 5.45 9.33 -4.31
N PHE A 34 5.05 10.37 -3.57
CA PHE A 34 3.82 11.15 -3.79
C PHE A 34 2.50 10.39 -3.50
N VAL A 35 2.56 9.14 -3.00
CA VAL A 35 1.38 8.37 -2.60
C VAL A 35 1.20 8.49 -1.09
N GLY A 36 0.35 9.42 -0.66
CA GLY A 36 -0.11 9.51 0.72
C GLY A 36 -1.31 8.59 1.01
N GLU A 37 -1.84 8.63 2.23
CA GLU A 37 -2.98 7.80 2.66
C GLU A 37 -4.21 7.98 1.75
N THR A 38 -4.57 9.23 1.42
CA THR A 38 -5.70 9.52 0.52
C THR A 38 -5.48 8.97 -0.89
N VAL A 39 -4.27 9.12 -1.44
CA VAL A 39 -3.94 8.62 -2.78
C VAL A 39 -3.94 7.09 -2.79
N ALA A 40 -3.41 6.46 -1.74
CA ALA A 40 -3.42 5.02 -1.58
C ALA A 40 -4.84 4.46 -1.51
N GLN A 41 -5.77 5.14 -0.82
CA GLN A 41 -7.19 4.78 -0.82
C GLN A 41 -7.82 4.88 -2.22
N LYS A 42 -7.58 5.98 -2.94
CA LYS A 42 -8.11 6.16 -4.31
C LYS A 42 -7.55 5.09 -5.27
N LEU A 43 -6.25 4.78 -5.16
CA LEU A 43 -5.62 3.70 -5.92
C LEU A 43 -6.23 2.34 -5.58
N ALA A 44 -6.45 2.04 -4.30
CA ALA A 44 -7.07 0.80 -3.87
C ALA A 44 -8.51 0.63 -4.36
N LEU A 45 -9.27 1.72 -4.41
CA LEU A 45 -10.65 1.74 -4.94
C LEU A 45 -10.68 1.57 -6.47
N ALA A 46 -9.69 2.13 -7.18
CA ALA A 46 -9.61 2.03 -8.64
C ALA A 46 -9.02 0.69 -9.11
N PHE A 47 -8.09 0.13 -8.34
CA PHE A 47 -7.36 -1.11 -8.63
C PHE A 47 -7.43 -2.01 -7.41
N HIS A 48 -8.38 -2.94 -7.37
CA HIS A 48 -8.62 -3.78 -6.19
C HIS A 48 -7.52 -4.81 -5.89
N ASP A 49 -6.48 -4.89 -6.73
CA ASP A 49 -5.41 -5.87 -6.62
C ASP A 49 -4.07 -5.23 -7.05
N ILE A 50 -2.98 -5.68 -6.41
CA ILE A 50 -1.64 -5.16 -6.69
C ILE A 50 -1.15 -5.53 -8.10
N ASP A 51 -1.55 -6.67 -8.63
CA ASP A 51 -1.22 -7.10 -9.98
C ASP A 51 -1.95 -6.24 -11.01
N LEU A 52 -3.20 -5.87 -10.73
CA LEU A 52 -3.96 -4.92 -11.56
C LEU A 52 -3.32 -3.53 -11.56
N LEU A 53 -2.85 -3.08 -10.40
CA LEU A 53 -2.14 -1.82 -10.27
C LEU A 53 -0.80 -1.86 -11.03
N ALA A 54 -0.03 -2.94 -10.86
CA ALA A 54 1.24 -3.14 -11.53
C ALA A 54 1.09 -3.27 -13.05
N ALA A 55 -0.02 -3.84 -13.55
CA ALA A 55 -0.31 -3.95 -14.97
C ALA A 55 -0.90 -2.66 -15.58
N ALA A 56 -1.42 -1.73 -14.77
CA ALA A 56 -2.06 -0.51 -15.25
C ALA A 56 -1.09 0.35 -16.09
N THR A 57 -1.60 0.97 -17.15
CA THR A 57 -0.86 1.97 -17.93
C THR A 57 -0.87 3.31 -17.20
N VAL A 58 0.08 4.19 -17.53
CA VAL A 58 0.13 5.56 -17.01
C VAL A 58 -1.19 6.29 -17.29
N GLU A 59 -1.77 6.12 -18.49
CA GLU A 59 -3.04 6.74 -18.87
C GLU A 59 -4.19 6.30 -17.96
N LYS A 60 -4.25 4.99 -17.67
CA LYS A 60 -5.28 4.43 -16.79
C LYS A 60 -5.09 4.91 -15.36
N LEU A 61 -3.86 5.03 -14.87
CA LEU A 61 -3.56 5.62 -13.56
C LEU A 61 -4.00 7.09 -13.51
N THR A 62 -3.71 7.89 -14.54
CA THR A 62 -4.09 9.31 -14.61
C THR A 62 -5.59 9.56 -14.81
N SER A 63 -6.36 8.55 -15.20
CA SER A 63 -7.82 8.65 -15.27
C SER A 63 -8.51 8.61 -13.90
N VAL A 64 -7.79 8.19 -12.86
CA VAL A 64 -8.29 8.18 -11.49
C VAL A 64 -8.24 9.59 -10.92
N GLU A 65 -9.34 10.00 -10.29
CA GLU A 65 -9.44 11.31 -9.64
C GLU A 65 -8.30 11.52 -8.62
N GLU A 66 -7.71 12.72 -8.63
CA GLU A 66 -6.55 13.12 -7.81
C GLU A 66 -5.21 12.41 -8.14
N ILE A 67 -5.18 11.57 -9.17
CA ILE A 67 -3.94 10.93 -9.64
C ILE A 67 -3.38 11.69 -10.83
N GLY A 68 -2.41 12.55 -10.54
CA GLY A 68 -1.64 13.23 -11.58
C GLY A 68 -0.52 12.37 -12.17
N ASP A 69 0.00 12.87 -13.28
CA ASP A 69 1.08 12.26 -14.08
C ASP A 69 2.35 11.94 -13.25
N ARG A 70 2.64 12.73 -12.20
CA ARG A 70 3.75 12.49 -11.26
C ARG A 70 3.54 11.26 -10.38
N ILE A 71 2.30 11.05 -9.92
CA ILE A 71 1.92 9.90 -9.10
C ILE A 71 1.91 8.66 -9.99
N ALA A 72 1.27 8.73 -11.16
CA ALA A 72 1.21 7.63 -12.12
C ALA A 72 2.61 7.11 -12.52
N ARG A 73 3.57 8.02 -12.76
CA ARG A 73 4.96 7.65 -13.03
C ARG A 73 5.74 7.11 -11.83
N SER A 74 5.30 7.40 -10.60
CA SER A 74 5.97 6.88 -9.39
C SER A 74 5.48 5.49 -9.00
N VAL A 75 4.28 5.11 -9.47
CA VAL A 75 3.68 3.78 -9.28
C VAL A 75 4.20 2.79 -10.33
N LYS A 76 4.62 3.26 -11.51
CA LYS A 76 5.27 2.44 -12.53
C LYS A 76 6.75 2.23 -12.29
#